data_AF-V9G479-F1
#
_entry.id   AF-V9G479-F1
#
_cell.length_a   1.000
_cell.length_b   1.000
_cell.length_c   1.000
_cell.angle_alpha   90.00
_cell.angle_beta   90.00
_cell.angle_gamma   90.00
#
_symmetry.space_group_name_H-M   'P 1'
#
loop_
_entity.id
_entity.type
_entity.pdbx_description
1 polymer ?
#
loop_
_entity_poly.entity_id
_entity_poly.type
_entity_poly.pdbx_seq_one_letter_code
_entity_poly.pdbx_strand_id
1 'polypeptide(L)'
;MQSLCITPPCSERLIADGVKRVVIACEDPNPLVAGRGVAMLRAAGIEVETGILRERALRLNEAFIKYITTGRPFVTLKNASTLDGRSVREPATVAGYRMRNPGHTSIRFAIAIKRSW
;
A
#
# COMPACT_ATOMS: atom_id res chain seq x y z
N MET A 1 -8.92 -30.67 -3.75
CA MET A 1 -9.07 -29.52 -4.67
C MET A 1 -9.08 -28.22 -3.87
N GLN A 2 -7.99 -27.91 -3.16
CA GLN A 2 -7.81 -26.64 -2.45
C GLN A 2 -6.80 -25.79 -3.22
N SER A 3 -7.16 -24.53 -3.40
CA SER A 3 -6.58 -23.56 -4.32
C SER A 3 -5.09 -23.31 -4.06
N LEU A 4 -4.31 -23.19 -5.16
CA LEU A 4 -2.86 -22.94 -5.17
C LEU A 4 -2.49 -21.53 -4.65
N CYS A 5 -2.59 -21.27 -3.35
CA CYS A 5 -1.84 -20.19 -2.72
C CYS A 5 -1.15 -20.71 -1.44
N ILE A 6 0.10 -20.30 -1.24
CA ILE A 6 0.94 -20.83 -0.14
C ILE A 6 0.46 -20.38 1.25
N THR A 7 -0.46 -19.40 1.30
CA THR A 7 -1.07 -18.87 2.52
C THR A 7 -2.58 -19.04 2.45
N PRO A 8 -3.20 -19.81 3.36
CA PRO A 8 -4.66 -19.93 3.40
C PRO A 8 -5.31 -18.56 3.66
N PRO A 9 -6.57 -18.36 3.23
CA PRO A 9 -7.26 -17.10 3.43
C PRO A 9 -7.42 -16.80 4.92
N CYS A 10 -7.05 -15.58 5.33
CA CYS A 10 -7.10 -15.17 6.73
C CYS A 10 -8.52 -15.24 7.33
N SER A 11 -9.56 -15.08 6.51
CA SER A 11 -10.96 -15.17 6.96
C SER A 11 -11.33 -16.55 7.48
N GLU A 12 -10.85 -17.64 6.85
CA GLU A 12 -11.11 -19.00 7.33
C GLU A 12 -10.45 -19.24 8.68
N ARG A 13 -9.23 -18.73 8.86
CA ARG A 13 -8.51 -18.85 10.13
C ARG A 13 -9.23 -18.12 11.27
N LEU A 14 -9.74 -16.92 11.03
CA LEU A 14 -10.51 -16.16 12.03
C LEU A 14 -11.81 -16.87 12.42
N ILE A 15 -12.45 -17.57 11.48
CA ILE A 15 -13.64 -18.37 11.76
C ILE A 15 -13.26 -19.59 12.62
N ALA A 16 -12.19 -20.30 12.25
CA ALA A 16 -11.71 -21.46 13.01
C ALA A 16 -11.27 -21.09 14.45
N ASP A 17 -10.65 -19.92 14.62
CA ASP A 17 -10.21 -19.42 15.92
C ASP A 17 -11.38 -18.87 16.78
N GLY A 18 -12.61 -18.79 16.24
CA GLY A 18 -13.81 -18.44 17.01
C GLY A 18 -13.84 -16.99 17.52
N VAL A 19 -13.29 -16.06 16.74
CA VAL A 19 -13.19 -14.64 17.13
C VAL A 19 -14.58 -14.01 17.23
N LYS A 20 -14.86 -13.26 18.31
CA LYS A 20 -16.19 -12.67 18.56
C LYS A 20 -16.48 -11.40 17.74
N ARG A 21 -15.45 -10.56 17.56
CA ARG A 21 -15.55 -9.27 16.89
C ARG A 21 -14.33 -9.01 16.03
N VAL A 22 -14.55 -8.55 14.80
CA VAL A 22 -13.52 -8.16 13.84
C VAL A 22 -13.77 -6.73 13.38
N VAL A 23 -12.74 -5.89 13.45
CA VAL A 23 -12.78 -4.49 13.03
C VAL A 23 -11.91 -4.32 11.79
N ILE A 24 -12.51 -3.84 10.70
CA ILE A 24 -11.86 -3.69 9.39
C ILE A 24 -11.76 -2.21 9.03
N ALA A 25 -10.55 -1.71 8.85
CA ALA A 25 -10.32 -0.29 8.61
C ALA A 25 -10.78 0.17 7.21
N CYS A 26 -10.44 -0.60 6.18
CA CYS A 26 -10.88 -0.36 4.80
C CYS A 26 -11.14 -1.69 4.09
N GLU A 27 -12.16 -1.72 3.24
CA GLU A 27 -12.40 -2.83 2.33
C GLU A 27 -11.34 -2.87 1.22
N ASP A 28 -11.00 -4.06 0.76
CA ASP A 28 -10.04 -4.25 -0.33
C ASP A 28 -10.65 -3.73 -1.66
N PRO A 29 -9.99 -2.77 -2.34
CA PRO A 29 -10.47 -2.28 -3.64
C PRO A 29 -10.30 -3.29 -4.78
N ASN A 30 -9.63 -4.43 -4.56
CA ASN A 30 -9.46 -5.45 -5.59
C ASN A 30 -10.80 -6.12 -5.93
N PRO A 31 -11.31 -5.98 -7.18
CA PRO A 31 -12.59 -6.54 -7.58
C PRO A 31 -12.64 -8.08 -7.44
N LEU A 32 -11.48 -8.75 -7.47
CA LEU A 32 -11.41 -10.19 -7.27
C LEU A 32 -11.69 -10.59 -5.82
N VAL A 33 -11.36 -9.76 -4.82
CA VAL A 33 -11.41 -10.14 -3.39
C VAL A 33 -12.47 -9.34 -2.62
N ALA A 34 -12.89 -8.20 -3.16
CA ALA A 34 -13.82 -7.25 -2.55
C ALA A 34 -15.01 -7.95 -1.88
N GLY A 35 -15.14 -7.74 -0.56
CA GLY A 35 -16.28 -8.19 0.23
C GLY A 35 -16.35 -9.68 0.54
N ARG A 36 -15.60 -10.56 -0.14
CA ARG A 36 -15.71 -12.02 0.08
C ARG A 36 -15.35 -12.43 1.51
N GLY A 37 -14.23 -11.92 2.03
CA GLY A 37 -13.82 -12.18 3.41
C GLY A 37 -14.80 -11.63 4.46
N VAL A 38 -15.35 -10.44 4.22
CA VAL A 38 -16.35 -9.81 5.11
C VAL A 38 -17.64 -10.62 5.13
N ALA A 39 -18.12 -11.07 3.97
CA ALA A 39 -19.30 -11.90 3.85
C ALA A 39 -19.12 -13.25 4.57
N MET A 40 -17.97 -13.90 4.44
CA MET A 40 -17.65 -15.14 5.15
C MET A 40 -17.68 -14.97 6.67
N LEU A 41 -17.08 -13.90 7.19
CA LEU A 41 -17.07 -13.61 8.64
C LEU A 41 -18.49 -13.36 9.18
N ARG A 42 -19.30 -12.58 8.46
CA ARG A 42 -20.70 -12.31 8.84
C ARG A 42 -21.56 -13.58 8.78
N ALA A 43 -21.36 -14.42 7.77
CA ALA A 43 -22.06 -15.70 7.64
C ALA A 43 -21.71 -16.69 8.77
N ALA A 44 -20.51 -16.60 9.32
CA ALA A 44 -20.08 -17.36 10.49
C ALA A 44 -20.61 -16.80 11.83
N GLY A 45 -21.42 -15.74 11.82
CA GLY A 45 -21.99 -15.13 13.02
C GLY A 45 -21.03 -14.23 13.80
N ILE A 46 -19.92 -13.80 13.19
CA ILE A 46 -18.94 -12.90 13.80
C ILE A 46 -19.41 -11.45 13.63
N GLU A 47 -19.28 -10.64 14.68
CA GLU A 47 -19.56 -9.22 14.61
C GLU A 47 -18.48 -8.51 13.77
N VAL A 48 -18.87 -7.87 12.67
CA VAL A 48 -17.93 -7.19 11.75
C VAL A 48 -18.28 -5.72 11.59
N GLU A 49 -17.40 -4.85 12.09
CA GLU A 49 -17.45 -3.41 11.90
C GLU A 49 -16.45 -2.97 10.83
N THR A 50 -16.89 -2.14 9.89
CA THR A 50 -16.07 -1.62 8.80
C THR A 50 -15.96 -0.09 8.83
N GLY A 51 -14.86 0.45 8.31
CA GLY A 51 -14.69 1.90 8.11
C GLY A 51 -14.02 2.65 9.26
N ILE A 52 -13.62 1.98 10.33
CA ILE A 52 -12.92 2.59 11.46
C ILE A 52 -11.52 3.05 11.01
N LEU A 53 -11.24 4.35 11.14
CA LEU A 53 -9.98 4.99 10.69
C LEU A 53 -9.68 4.78 9.19
N ARG A 54 -10.72 4.64 8.36
CA ARG A 54 -10.61 4.39 6.92
C ARG A 54 -9.59 5.31 6.23
N GLU A 55 -9.64 6.61 6.47
CA GLU A 55 -8.70 7.57 5.84
C GLU A 55 -7.23 7.29 6.16
N ARG A 56 -6.93 6.88 7.41
CA ARG A 56 -5.56 6.55 7.80
C ARG A 56 -5.10 5.27 7.12
N ALA A 57 -5.97 4.27 7.00
CA ALA A 57 -5.69 3.03 6.29
C ALA A 57 -5.50 3.24 4.78
N LEU A 58 -6.28 4.13 4.17
CA LEU A 58 -6.10 4.51 2.76
C LEU A 58 -4.76 5.20 2.53
N ARG A 59 -4.37 6.15 3.40
CA ARG A 59 -3.06 6.82 3.30
C ARG A 59 -1.89 5.84 3.47
N LEU A 60 -2.03 4.85 4.36
CA LEU A 60 -1.00 3.83 4.57
C LEU A 60 -0.73 3.02 3.30
N ASN A 61 -1.78 2.72 2.54
CA ASN A 61 -1.73 1.85 1.35
C ASN A 61 -1.93 2.62 0.03
N GLU A 62 -1.67 3.93 0.01
CA GLU A 62 -2.00 4.79 -1.13
C GLU A 62 -1.39 4.28 -2.45
N ALA A 63 -0.14 3.80 -2.41
CA ALA A 63 0.54 3.25 -3.58
C ALA A 63 -0.13 1.96 -4.11
N PHE A 64 -0.52 1.06 -3.21
CA PHE A 64 -1.22 -0.18 -3.55
C PHE A 64 -2.61 0.11 -4.12
N ILE A 65 -3.37 0.97 -3.45
CA ILE A 65 -4.73 1.33 -3.84
C ILE A 65 -4.72 2.01 -5.20
N LYS A 66 -3.78 2.92 -5.47
CA LYS A 66 -3.58 3.55 -6.78
C LYS A 66 -3.40 2.49 -7.87
N TYR A 67 -2.52 1.52 -7.65
CA TYR A 67 -2.24 0.47 -8.62
C TYR A 67 -3.45 -0.41 -8.88
N ILE A 68 -4.14 -0.88 -7.84
CA ILE A 68 -5.29 -1.78 -7.98
C ILE A 68 -6.48 -1.07 -8.63
N THR A 69 -6.75 0.20 -8.29
CA THR A 69 -7.90 0.94 -8.81
C THR A 69 -7.70 1.46 -10.23
N THR A 70 -6.48 1.88 -10.58
CA THR A 70 -6.22 2.55 -11.87
C THR A 70 -5.42 1.72 -12.85
N GLY A 71 -4.83 0.59 -12.42
CA GLY A 71 -3.86 -0.19 -13.20
C GLY A 71 -2.55 0.54 -13.46
N ARG A 72 -2.34 1.72 -12.86
CA ARG A 72 -1.15 2.57 -13.08
C ARG A 72 -0.28 2.61 -11.83
N PRO A 73 1.06 2.60 -11.98
CA PRO A 73 1.96 2.66 -10.84
C PRO A 73 1.81 3.99 -10.08
N PHE A 74 2.01 3.94 -8.77
CA PHE A 74 2.17 5.15 -7.97
C PHE A 74 3.59 5.69 -8.14
N VAL A 75 3.72 6.88 -8.72
CA VAL A 75 5.01 7.46 -9.09
C VAL A 75 5.31 8.67 -8.20
N THR A 76 6.48 8.66 -7.58
CA THR A 76 7.02 9.81 -6.85
C THR A 76 8.23 10.35 -7.58
N LEU A 77 8.16 11.61 -8.04
CA LEU A 77 9.30 12.30 -8.64
C LEU A 77 10.05 13.07 -7.55
N LYS A 78 11.32 12.72 -7.32
CA LYS A 78 12.25 13.51 -6.50
C LYS A 78 13.14 14.34 -7.41
N ASN A 79 13.03 15.66 -7.34
CA ASN A 79 13.91 16.60 -8.03
C ASN A 79 14.72 17.44 -7.02
N ALA A 80 15.95 17.79 -7.38
CA ALA A 80 16.76 18.76 -6.66
C ALA A 80 17.16 19.87 -7.64
N SER A 81 16.77 21.10 -7.33
CA SER A 81 17.04 22.28 -8.15
C SER A 81 17.59 23.42 -7.29
N THR A 82 18.28 24.35 -7.94
CA THR A 82 18.62 25.66 -7.34
C THR A 82 17.37 26.48 -7.04
N LEU A 83 17.51 27.57 -6.27
CA LEU A 83 16.41 28.51 -5.98
C LEU A 83 15.79 29.08 -7.28
N ASP A 84 16.63 29.31 -8.30
CA ASP A 84 16.20 29.77 -9.63
C ASP A 84 15.60 28.65 -10.50
N GLY A 85 15.30 27.48 -9.93
CA GLY A 85 14.69 26.35 -10.63
C GLY A 85 15.61 25.61 -11.60
N ARG A 86 16.91 25.94 -11.66
CA ARG A 86 17.87 25.24 -12.54
C ARG A 86 18.31 23.92 -11.95
N SER A 87 18.27 22.87 -12.76
CA SER A 87 18.92 21.59 -12.49
C SER A 87 20.35 21.64 -13.03
N VAL A 88 21.34 21.34 -12.20
CA VAL A 88 22.75 21.25 -12.63
C VAL A 88 23.04 19.89 -13.25
N ARG A 89 23.91 19.90 -14.27
CA ARG A 89 24.43 18.68 -14.92
C ARG A 89 25.39 17.90 -14.01
N GLU A 90 26.00 18.57 -13.04
CA GLU A 90 26.98 17.98 -12.14
C GLU A 90 26.38 17.77 -10.73
N PRO A 91 26.34 16.52 -10.22
CA PRO A 91 25.56 16.17 -9.03
C PRO A 91 26.12 16.72 -7.71
N ALA A 92 27.29 17.38 -7.73
CA ALA A 92 27.99 17.80 -6.53
C ALA A 92 27.44 19.10 -5.90
N THR A 93 26.78 19.97 -6.67
CA THR A 93 26.61 21.38 -6.27
C THR A 93 25.20 21.77 -5.81
N VAL A 94 24.14 21.05 -6.21
CA VAL A 94 22.75 21.46 -5.92
C VAL A 94 22.14 20.80 -4.69
N ALA A 95 22.64 19.62 -4.29
CA ALA A 95 22.13 18.89 -3.14
C ALA A 95 23.20 18.75 -2.06
N GLY A 96 23.01 19.43 -0.91
CA GLY A 96 23.85 19.22 0.28
C GLY A 96 23.84 17.75 0.74
N TYR A 97 24.87 17.33 1.47
CA TYR A 97 25.04 15.94 1.97
C TYR A 97 23.77 15.36 2.63
N ARG A 98 23.01 16.20 3.34
CA ARG A 98 21.74 15.83 4.01
C ARG A 98 20.64 15.32 3.05
N MET A 99 20.55 15.86 1.83
CA MET A 99 19.53 15.48 0.83
C MET A 99 19.87 14.16 0.11
N ARG A 100 21.14 13.74 0.18
CA ARG A 100 21.69 12.49 -0.37
C ARG A 100 21.62 11.31 0.60
N ASN A 101 21.38 11.55 1.89
CA ASN A 101 21.30 10.47 2.86
C ASN A 101 20.12 9.53 2.56
N PRO A 102 20.33 8.20 2.56
CA PRO A 102 19.29 7.19 2.31
C PRO A 102 18.21 7.10 3.42
N GLY A 103 18.35 7.91 4.47
CA GLY A 103 17.30 8.17 5.46
C GLY A 103 16.19 9.09 4.97
N HIS A 104 16.32 9.73 3.80
CA HIS A 104 15.22 10.48 3.20
C HIS A 104 14.06 9.54 2.86
N THR A 105 12.97 9.69 3.61
CA THR A 105 11.76 8.85 3.58
C THR A 105 11.18 8.63 2.18
N SER A 106 11.41 9.57 1.26
CA SER A 106 10.82 9.61 -0.09
C SER A 106 11.28 8.49 -1.04
N ILE A 107 12.38 7.77 -0.77
CA ILE A 107 12.89 6.72 -1.69
C ILE A 107 12.62 5.30 -1.14
N ARG A 108 12.29 5.16 0.15
CA ARG A 108 12.15 3.85 0.83
C ARG A 108 10.96 3.01 0.35
N PHE A 109 9.96 3.64 -0.26
CA PHE A 109 8.75 2.98 -0.78
C PHE A 109 8.67 2.94 -2.31
N ALA A 110 9.75 3.30 -3.01
CA ALA A 110 9.78 3.25 -4.47
C ALA A 110 10.00 1.81 -4.96
N ILE A 111 8.98 1.22 -5.59
CA ILE A 111 9.13 0.00 -6.38
C ILE A 111 9.83 0.42 -7.70
N ALA A 112 11.17 0.30 -7.67
CA ALA A 112 12.14 0.32 -8.77
C ALA A 112 11.97 1.37 -9.89
N ILE A 113 12.90 2.33 -9.97
CA ILE A 113 13.36 2.89 -11.26
C ILE A 113 14.49 1.98 -11.75
N LYS A 114 14.17 0.87 -12.44
CA LYS A 114 15.18 0.17 -13.25
C LYS A 114 15.38 1.01 -14.51
N ARG A 115 16.49 1.74 -14.57
CA ARG A 115 17.01 2.26 -15.84
C ARG A 115 17.44 1.05 -16.68
N SER A 116 16.61 0.68 -17.64
CA SER A 116 17.05 -0.11 -18.79
C SER A 116 17.82 0.85 -19.70
N TRP A 117 19.14 0.86 -19.57
CA TRP A 117 20.03 1.15 -20.68
C TRP A 117 20.69 -0.17 -21.06
#